data_AF-A0AAN2RCD1-F1
#
_entry.id   AF-A0AAN2RCD1-F1
#
_cell.length_a   1.000
_cell.length_b   1.000
_cell.length_c   1.000
_cell.angle_alpha   90.00
_cell.angle_beta   90.00
_cell.angle_gamma   90.00
#
_symmetry.space_group_name_H-M   'P 1'
#
loop_
_entity.id
_entity.type
_entity.pdbx_description
1 polymer ?
#
loop_
_entity_poly.entity_id
_entity_poly.type
_entity_poly.pdbx_seq_one_letter_code
_entity_poly.pdbx_strand_id
1 'polypeptide(L)'
;MADRVVFTNVALYYHRKCEMSVTKTVDSTYVFPLKSIEERVTILSLIGFDISEELRAYRWRLNLHRESYLASGHMQEYQTCLQKNCYSRKTE
;
A
#
# COMPACT_ATOMS: atom_id res chain seq x y z
N MET A 1 -22.90 -9.49 -10.50
CA MET A 1 -21.80 -8.51 -10.42
C MET A 1 -22.27 -7.25 -11.12
N ALA A 2 -21.84 -6.06 -10.67
CA ALA A 2 -22.22 -4.82 -11.35
C ALA A 2 -21.21 -4.53 -12.46
N ASP A 3 -21.70 -4.26 -13.68
CA ASP A 3 -20.84 -4.03 -14.85
C ASP A 3 -20.23 -2.63 -14.88
N ARG A 4 -20.76 -1.70 -14.07
CA ARG A 4 -20.35 -0.29 -14.04
C ARG A 4 -20.37 0.26 -12.62
N VAL A 5 -19.43 1.16 -12.34
CA VAL A 5 -19.34 1.94 -11.11
C VAL A 5 -19.59 3.39 -11.46
N VAL A 6 -20.51 4.04 -10.75
CA VAL A 6 -20.78 5.48 -10.89
C VAL A 6 -20.20 6.20 -9.69
N PHE A 7 -19.36 7.20 -9.93
CA PHE A 7 -18.80 8.07 -8.90
C PHE A 7 -19.43 9.45 -8.99
N THR A 8 -19.87 9.98 -7.84
CA THR A 8 -20.40 11.34 -7.71
C THR A 8 -19.58 12.10 -6.68
N ASN A 9 -18.94 13.19 -7.11
CA ASN A 9 -18.07 14.00 -6.25
C ASN A 9 -18.88 14.96 -5.36
N VAL A 10 -19.65 14.40 -4.42
CA VAL A 10 -20.41 15.16 -3.41
C VAL A 10 -20.01 14.65 -2.02
N ALA A 11 -19.64 15.56 -1.13
CA ALA A 11 -19.19 15.26 0.23
C ALA A 11 -20.36 14.88 1.15
N LEU A 12 -20.97 13.72 0.92
CA LEU A 12 -22.07 13.20 1.73
C LEU A 12 -21.59 12.49 3.00
N TYR A 13 -20.35 11.99 3.00
CA TYR A 13 -19.78 11.24 4.10
C TYR A 13 -18.65 12.02 4.78
N TYR A 14 -18.77 12.21 6.09
CA TYR A 14 -17.75 12.85 6.92
C TYR A 14 -17.00 11.82 7.75
N HIS A 15 -15.72 11.60 7.43
CA HIS A 15 -14.84 10.77 8.26
C HIS A 15 -14.24 11.60 9.39
N ARG A 16 -14.70 11.41 10.63
CA ARG A 16 -14.15 12.11 11.81
C ARG A 16 -12.70 11.69 12.08
N LYS A 17 -11.78 12.64 12.23
CA LYS A 17 -10.40 12.41 12.66
C LYS A 17 -10.24 12.85 14.11
N CYS A 18 -9.94 11.92 15.00
CA CYS A 18 -9.71 12.18 16.43
C CYS A 18 -8.40 11.54 16.88
N GLU A 19 -7.94 11.87 18.08
CA GLU A 19 -6.71 11.31 18.64
C GLU A 19 -6.72 9.79 18.75
N MET A 20 -7.87 9.22 19.09
CA MET A 20 -8.07 7.77 19.16
C MET A 20 -8.37 7.11 17.81
N SER A 21 -8.27 7.84 16.69
CA SER A 21 -8.49 7.26 15.35
C SER A 21 -7.43 6.21 15.07
N VAL A 22 -7.83 5.06 14.52
CA VAL A 22 -6.93 3.94 14.17
C VAL A 22 -5.74 4.40 13.31
N THR A 23 -5.99 5.29 12.35
CA THR A 23 -4.93 5.85 11.48
C THR A 23 -3.89 6.71 12.22
N LYS A 24 -4.15 7.09 13.47
CA LYS A 24 -3.24 7.89 14.31
C LYS A 24 -2.65 7.07 15.46
N THR A 25 -3.37 6.04 15.93
CA THR A 25 -2.94 5.20 17.06
C THR A 25 -2.13 3.97 16.66
N VAL A 26 -2.29 3.47 15.44
CA VAL A 26 -1.63 2.25 14.96
C VAL A 26 -0.44 2.61 14.06
N ASP A 27 0.63 1.80 14.12
CA ASP A 27 1.74 1.96 13.19
C ASP A 27 1.26 1.87 11.73
N SER A 28 1.78 2.79 10.94
CA SER A 28 1.57 2.97 9.51
C SER A 28 1.71 1.67 8.70
N THR A 29 2.57 0.75 9.13
CA THR A 29 2.78 -0.56 8.48
C THR A 29 1.56 -1.48 8.57
N TYR A 30 0.76 -1.38 9.63
CA TYR A 30 -0.50 -2.12 9.77
C TYR A 30 -1.66 -1.45 9.04
N VAL A 31 -1.60 -0.11 8.90
CA VAL A 31 -2.59 0.63 8.10
C VAL A 31 -2.41 0.33 6.62
N PHE A 32 -1.17 0.12 6.15
CA PHE A 32 -0.83 -0.10 4.75
C PHE A 32 -0.07 -1.40 4.50
N PRO A 33 -0.67 -2.58 4.76
CA PRO A 33 0.04 -3.85 4.67
C PRO A 33 0.54 -4.14 3.25
N LEU A 34 1.75 -4.71 3.17
CA LEU A 34 2.37 -5.14 1.91
C LEU A 34 1.64 -6.33 1.28
N LYS A 35 1.20 -7.30 2.09
CA LYS A 35 0.51 -8.51 1.59
C LYS A 35 -0.73 -8.17 0.75
N SER A 36 -1.55 -7.23 1.23
CA SER A 36 -2.80 -6.88 0.54
C SER A 36 -2.59 -6.21 -0.83
N ILE A 37 -1.48 -5.50 -1.03
CA ILE A 37 -1.19 -4.91 -2.34
C ILE A 37 -0.50 -5.91 -3.27
N GLU A 38 0.32 -6.81 -2.74
CA GLU A 38 0.88 -7.92 -3.51
C GLU A 38 -0.25 -8.79 -4.09
N GLU A 39 -1.22 -9.20 -3.26
CA GLU A 39 -2.41 -9.95 -3.70
C GLU A 39 -3.21 -9.18 -4.76
N ARG A 40 -3.41 -7.87 -4.57
CA ARG A 40 -4.16 -7.04 -5.51
C ARG A 40 -3.45 -6.92 -6.86
N VAL A 41 -2.14 -6.67 -6.86
CA VAL A 41 -1.33 -6.61 -8.09
C VAL A 41 -1.40 -7.93 -8.84
N THR A 42 -1.30 -9.06 -8.13
CA THR A 42 -1.44 -10.39 -8.75
C THR A 42 -2.81 -10.58 -9.40
N ILE A 43 -3.90 -10.28 -8.68
CA ILE A 43 -5.26 -10.45 -9.21
C ILE A 43 -5.50 -9.55 -10.43
N LEU A 44 -5.15 -8.27 -10.34
CA LEU A 44 -5.36 -7.32 -11.44
C LEU A 44 -4.53 -7.69 -12.68
N SER A 45 -3.29 -8.13 -12.48
CA SER A 45 -2.43 -8.62 -13.56
C SER A 45 -3.04 -9.85 -14.25
N LEU A 46 -3.56 -10.82 -13.49
CA LEU A 46 -4.19 -12.03 -14.04
C LEU A 46 -5.45 -11.72 -14.85
N ILE A 47 -6.19 -10.67 -14.50
CA ILE A 47 -7.41 -10.25 -15.22
C ILE A 47 -7.04 -9.35 -16.43
N GLY A 48 -5.78 -8.95 -16.57
CA GLY A 48 -5.31 -8.10 -17.68
C GLY A 48 -5.59 -6.61 -17.48
N PHE A 49 -5.77 -6.16 -16.24
CA PHE A 49 -5.88 -4.73 -15.93
C PHE A 49 -4.50 -4.06 -15.94
N ASP A 50 -4.48 -2.75 -16.21
CA ASP A 50 -3.28 -1.94 -15.99
C ASP A 50 -2.97 -1.84 -14.49
N ILE A 51 -1.74 -2.21 -14.14
CA ILE A 51 -1.24 -2.26 -12.76
C ILE A 51 -0.27 -1.12 -12.44
N SER A 52 -0.07 -0.17 -13.35
CA SER A 52 0.93 0.90 -13.20
C SER A 52 0.75 1.70 -11.90
N GLU A 53 -0.48 2.09 -11.58
CA GLU A 53 -0.79 2.83 -10.35
C GLU A 53 -0.65 1.97 -9.08
N GLU A 54 -0.93 0.67 -9.18
CA GLU A 54 -0.77 -0.27 -8.06
C GLU A 54 0.71 -0.53 -7.77
N LEU A 55 1.56 -0.62 -8.79
CA LEU A 55 3.01 -0.70 -8.62
C LEU A 55 3.58 0.58 -8.00
N ARG A 56 3.07 1.75 -8.39
CA ARG A 56 3.43 3.03 -7.77
C ARG A 56 3.06 3.06 -6.28
N ALA A 57 1.84 2.64 -5.95
CA ALA A 57 1.39 2.53 -4.57
C ALA A 57 2.20 1.49 -3.77
N TYR A 58 2.59 0.38 -4.39
CA TYR A 58 3.43 -0.65 -3.78
C TYR A 58 4.81 -0.12 -3.42
N ARG A 59 5.47 0.63 -4.32
CA ARG A 59 6.76 1.27 -4.04
C ARG A 59 6.67 2.28 -2.89
N TRP A 60 5.60 3.08 -2.86
CA TRP A 60 5.37 4.02 -1.76
C TRP A 60 5.25 3.27 -0.43
N ARG A 61 4.48 2.17 -0.38
CA ARG A 61 4.36 1.34 0.83
C ARG A 61 5.68 0.70 1.23
N LEU A 62 6.47 0.18 0.28
CA LEU A 62 7.80 -0.37 0.57
C LEU A 62 8.72 0.65 1.24
N ASN A 63 8.68 1.92 0.80
CA ASN A 63 9.48 2.98 1.43
C ASN A 63 9.00 3.31 2.85
N LEU A 64 7.69 3.38 3.06
CA LEU A 64 7.09 3.59 4.38
C LEU A 64 7.46 2.45 5.36
N HIS A 65 7.36 1.20 4.92
CA HIS A 65 7.77 0.04 5.72
C HIS A 65 9.27 0.05 6.02
N ARG A 66 10.10 0.38 5.03
CA ARG A 66 11.56 0.52 5.20
C ARG A 66 11.89 1.53 6.30
N GLU A 67 11.25 2.68 6.32
CA GLU A 67 11.49 3.73 7.32
C GLU A 67 11.01 3.30 8.71
N SER A 68 9.83 2.68 8.80
CA SER A 68 9.31 2.15 10.08
C SER A 68 10.22 1.06 10.65
N TYR A 69 10.61 0.06 9.85
CA TYR A 69 11.48 -1.03 10.30
C TYR A 69 12.88 -0.57 10.70
N LEU A 70 13.42 0.44 10.02
CA LEU A 70 14.70 1.03 10.40
C LEU A 70 14.59 1.73 11.77
N ALA A 71 13.52 2.48 12.01
CA ALA A 71 13.29 3.19 13.26
C ALA A 71 13.05 2.23 14.45
N SER A 72 12.38 1.09 14.22
CA SER A 72 12.10 0.10 15.24
C SER A 72 13.23 -0.93 15.45
N GLY A 73 14.27 -0.92 14.61
CA GLY A 73 15.40 -1.87 14.68
C GLY A 73 15.13 -3.25 14.08
N HIS A 74 14.06 -3.40 13.29
CA HIS A 74 13.69 -4.65 12.60
C HIS A 74 14.51 -4.85 11.31
N MET A 75 15.77 -5.26 11.48
CA MET A 75 16.75 -5.28 10.39
C MET A 75 16.50 -6.33 9.30
N GLN A 76 15.87 -7.47 9.62
CA GLN A 76 15.59 -8.52 8.62
C GLN A 76 14.51 -8.06 7.63
N GLU A 77 13.44 -7.46 8.16
CA GLU A 77 12.33 -6.91 7.42
C GLU A 77 12.77 -5.69 6.60
N TYR A 78 13.63 -4.86 7.18
CA TYR A 78 14.28 -3.75 6.49
C TYR A 78 15.09 -4.22 5.25
N GLN A 79 15.95 -5.24 5.42
CA GLN A 79 16.72 -5.80 4.30
C GLN A 79 15.80 -6.38 3.21
N THR A 80 14.74 -7.06 3.61
CA THR A 80 13.74 -7.60 2.67
C THR A 80 13.08 -6.48 1.86
N CYS A 81 12.72 -5.37 2.50
CA CYS A 81 12.15 -4.20 1.81
C CYS A 81 13.13 -3.58 0.81
N LEU A 82 14.42 -3.50 1.17
CA LEU A 82 15.47 -3.01 0.25
C LEU A 82 15.61 -3.92 -0.98
N GLN A 83 15.63 -5.23 -0.78
CA GLN A 83 15.74 -6.19 -1.86
C GLN A 83 14.54 -6.08 -2.82
N LYS A 84 13.31 -6.01 -2.29
CA LYS A 84 12.09 -5.81 -3.08
C LYS A 84 12.09 -4.50 -3.87
N ASN A 85 12.55 -3.40 -3.25
CA ASN A 85 12.69 -2.11 -3.92
C ASN A 85 13.72 -2.14 -5.07
N CYS A 86 14.83 -2.86 -4.89
CA CYS A 86 15.84 -3.04 -5.92
C CYS A 86 15.28 -3.77 -7.15
N TYR A 87 14.53 -4.87 -6.95
CA TYR A 87 13.89 -5.58 -8.05
C TYR A 87 12.83 -4.74 -8.76
N SER A 88 12.01 -4.00 -8.01
CA SER A 88 10.94 -3.18 -8.58
C SER A 88 11.45 -2.10 -9.55
N ARG A 89 12.70 -1.62 -9.38
CA ARG A 89 13.32 -0.63 -10.27
C ARG A 89 13.98 -1.23 -11.52
N LYS A 90 14.24 -2.54 -11.56
CA LYS A 90 14.89 -3.20 -12.71
C LYS A 90 13.94 -3.63 -13.81
N THR A 91 12.63 -3.62 -13.53
CA THR A 91 11.56 -4.04 -14.46
C THR A 91 10.92 -2.87 -15.22
N GLU A 92 11.54 -1.70 -15.21
CA GLU A 92 11.25 -0.55 -16.09
C GLU A 92 12.32 -0.46 -17.18
#